data_AF-A0A449IHP3-F1
#
_entry.id   AF-A0A449IHP3-F1
#
_cell.length_a   1.000
_cell.length_b   1.000
_cell.length_c   1.000
_cell.angle_alpha   90.00
_cell.angle_beta   90.00
_cell.angle_gamma   90.00
#
_symmetry.space_group_name_H-M   'P 1'
#
loop_
_entity.id
_entity.type
_entity.pdbx_description
1 polymer ?
#
loop_
_entity_poly.entity_id
_entity_poly.type
_entity_poly.pdbx_seq_one_letter_code
_entity_poly.pdbx_strand_id
1 'polypeptide(L)' 'MGWFRKPRQLTYWERREQAFIDAANKLKTLHVTPEGAVYIDPEEIREQVIAARENLKQFVAKER' A
#
# COMPACT_ATOMS: atom_id res chain seq x y z
N MET A 1 13.20 -37.48 -8.48
CA MET A 1 13.09 -36.19 -9.21
C MET A 1 12.21 -35.28 -8.39
N GLY A 2 12.80 -34.26 -7.76
CA GLY A 2 12.12 -33.42 -6.79
C GLY A 2 11.56 -32.15 -7.39
N TRP A 3 10.36 -31.74 -6.99
CA TRP A 3 9.77 -30.44 -7.38
C TRP A 3 8.75 -29.88 -6.36
N PHE A 4 8.91 -30.14 -5.07
CA PHE A 4 8.17 -29.41 -4.03
C PHE A 4 9.10 -28.46 -3.26
N ARG A 5 9.61 -27.43 -3.95
CA ARG A 5 10.17 -26.27 -3.23
C ARG A 5 8.97 -25.46 -2.73
N LYS A 6 8.68 -25.54 -1.42
CA LYS A 6 7.70 -24.63 -0.82
C LYS A 6 8.14 -23.19 -1.11
N PRO A 7 7.23 -22.30 -1.55
CA PRO A 7 7.59 -20.91 -1.74
C PRO A 7 8.12 -20.34 -0.42
N ARG A 8 9.16 -19.52 -0.50
CA ARG A 8 9.72 -18.82 0.66
C ARG A 8 8.61 -18.00 1.30
N GLN A 9 8.38 -18.21 2.59
CA GLN A 9 7.44 -17.38 3.35
C GLN A 9 8.04 -15.98 3.50
N LEU A 10 7.33 -14.97 3.01
CA LEU A 10 7.71 -13.58 3.21
C LEU A 10 7.61 -13.23 4.70
N THR A 11 8.64 -12.57 5.20
CA THR A 11 8.70 -11.94 6.52
C THR A 11 7.63 -10.86 6.66
N TYR A 12 7.34 -10.44 7.90
CA TYR A 12 6.42 -9.34 8.16
C TYR A 12 6.79 -8.07 7.38
N TRP A 13 8.08 -7.72 7.36
CA TRP A 13 8.59 -6.54 6.64
C TRP A 13 8.43 -6.66 5.14
N GLU A 14 8.78 -7.80 4.55
CA GLU A 14 8.61 -8.03 3.11
C GLU A 14 7.12 -7.96 2.70
N ARG A 15 6.21 -8.50 3.51
CA ARG A 15 4.75 -8.39 3.25
C ARG A 15 4.26 -6.95 3.36
N ARG A 16 4.77 -6.19 4.32
CA ARG A 16 4.42 -4.78 4.51
C ARG A 16 4.91 -3.93 3.34
N GLU A 17 6.11 -4.20 2.86
CA GLU A 17 6.68 -3.52 1.69
C GLU A 17 5.90 -3.87 0.43
N GLN A 18 5.54 -5.13 0.23
CA GLN A 18 4.70 -5.52 -0.90
C GLN A 18 3.32 -4.86 -0.85
N ALA A 19 2.70 -4.78 0.33
CA ALA A 19 1.45 -4.06 0.52
C ALA A 19 1.57 -2.55 0.24
N PHE A 20 2.73 -1.95 0.56
CA PHE A 20 3.02 -0.55 0.23
C PHE A 20 3.14 -0.37 -1.29
N ILE A 21 3.90 -1.23 -1.96
CA ILE A 21 4.06 -1.20 -3.43
C ILE A 21 2.71 -1.38 -4.12
N ASP A 22 1.89 -2.33 -3.67
CA ASP A 22 0.55 -2.56 -4.23
C ASP A 22 -0.38 -1.37 -4.01
N ALA A 23 -0.27 -0.67 -2.88
CA ALA A 23 -1.02 0.55 -2.63
C ALA A 23 -0.55 1.70 -3.51
N ALA A 24 0.77 1.86 -3.68
CA ALA A 24 1.36 2.86 -4.55
C ALA A 24 0.96 2.63 -6.02
N ASN A 25 1.01 1.40 -6.50
CA ASN A 25 0.61 1.04 -7.87
C ASN A 25 -0.89 1.23 -8.15
N LYS A 26 -1.73 1.33 -7.11
CA LYS A 26 -3.16 1.65 -7.26
C LYS A 26 -3.41 3.15 -7.44
N LEU A 27 -2.44 4.01 -7.14
CA LEU A 27 -2.55 5.44 -7.39
C LEU A 27 -2.56 5.66 -8.90
N LYS A 28 -3.61 6.30 -9.40
CA LYS A 28 -3.82 6.57 -10.82
C LYS A 28 -2.91 7.68 -11.33
N THR A 29 -2.56 8.63 -10.46
CA THR A 29 -1.75 9.80 -10.81
C THR A 29 -0.26 9.61 -10.54
N LEU A 30 0.14 8.51 -9.89
CA LEU A 30 1.54 8.20 -9.65
C LEU A 30 2.24 7.91 -10.98
N HIS A 31 3.12 8.82 -11.39
CA HIS A 31 4.01 8.60 -12.53
C HIS A 31 5.43 9.03 -12.20
N VAL A 32 6.38 8.24 -12.72
CA VAL A 32 7.81 8.50 -12.61
C VAL A 32 8.29 9.00 -13.95
N THR A 33 8.90 10.17 -13.97
CA THR A 33 9.54 10.70 -15.18
C THR A 33 10.85 9.97 -15.43
N PRO A 34 11.35 9.95 -16.68
CA PRO A 34 12.67 9.40 -17.00
C PRO A 34 13.81 10.05 -16.21
N GLU A 35 13.64 11.30 -15.77
CA GLU A 35 14.59 12.02 -14.92
C GLU A 35 14.55 11.60 -13.43
N GLY A 36 13.63 10.70 -13.06
CA GLY A 36 13.48 10.21 -11.69
C GLY A 36 12.62 11.11 -10.79
N ALA A 37 11.97 12.15 -11.33
CA ALA A 37 10.99 12.93 -10.59
C ALA A 37 9.68 12.14 -10.44
N VAL A 38 9.15 12.13 -9.22
CA VAL A 38 7.90 11.45 -8.84
C VAL A 38 6.79 12.48 -8.78
N TYR A 39 5.75 12.28 -9.56
CA TYR A 39 4.56 13.11 -9.57
C TYR A 39 3.38 12.31 -9.03
N ILE A 40 2.67 12.91 -8.08
CA ILE A 40 1.48 12.37 -7.45
C ILE A 40 0.53 13.53 -7.24
N ASP A 41 -0.74 13.36 -7.59
CA ASP A 41 -1.77 14.34 -7.26
C ASP A 41 -2.03 14.31 -5.74
N PRO A 42 -1.79 15.41 -5.01
CA PRO A 42 -2.03 15.46 -3.58
C PRO A 42 -3.50 15.22 -3.20
N GLU A 43 -4.46 15.55 -4.06
CA GLU A 43 -5.89 15.31 -3.77
C GLU A 43 -6.22 13.80 -3.83
N GLU A 44 -5.56 13.02 -4.70
CA GLU A 44 -5.76 11.56 -4.74
C GLU A 44 -5.31 10.89 -3.43
N ILE A 45 -4.18 11.33 -2.86
CA ILE A 45 -3.72 10.85 -1.55
C ILE A 45 -4.75 11.21 -0.48
N ARG A 46 -5.27 12.43 -0.51
CA ARG A 46 -6.25 12.92 0.47
C ARG A 46 -7.51 12.08 0.47
N GLU A 47 -8.07 11.76 -0.70
CA GLU A 47 -9.24 10.91 -0.83
C GLU A 47 -8.98 9.51 -0.26
N GLN A 48 -7.84 8.90 -0.59
CA GLN A 48 -7.48 7.58 -0.05
C GLN A 48 -7.30 7.59 1.47
N VAL A 49 -6.70 8.64 2.03
CA VAL A 49 -6.53 8.81 3.48
C VAL A 49 -7.90 8.98 4.17
N ILE A 50 -8.80 9.77 3.60
CA ILE A 50 -10.16 9.95 4.14
C ILE A 50 -10.92 8.63 4.11
N ALA A 51 -10.93 7.93 2.98
CA ALA A 51 -11.60 6.64 2.85
C ALA A 51 -11.02 5.59 3.81
N ALA A 52 -9.69 5.54 3.95
CA ALA A 52 -9.03 4.66 4.92
C ALA A 52 -9.42 5.01 6.36
N ARG A 53 -9.49 6.30 6.70
CA ARG A 53 -9.90 6.76 8.03
C ARG A 53 -11.36 6.40 8.32
N GLU A 54 -12.25 6.56 7.36
CA GLU A 54 -13.65 6.15 7.51
C GLU A 54 -13.78 4.64 7.72
N ASN A 55 -13.07 3.85 6.91
CA ASN A 55 -13.05 2.40 7.06
C ASN A 55 -12.45 1.97 8.41
N LEU A 56 -11.42 2.65 8.91
CA LEU A 56 -10.77 2.30 10.17
C LEU A 56 -11.46 2.88 11.41
N LYS A 57 -12.42 3.81 11.23
CA LYS A 57 -13.18 4.42 12.32
C LYS A 57 -13.87 3.39 13.22
N GLN A 58 -14.25 2.24 12.65
CA GLN A 58 -14.86 1.13 13.39
C GLN A 58 -13.94 0.48 14.43
N PHE A 59 -12.61 0.57 14.24
CA PHE A 59 -11.63 0.01 15.16
C PHE A 59 -11.24 0.97 16.29
N VAL A 60 -11.63 2.24 16.19
CA VAL A 60 -11.45 3.21 17.27
C VAL A 60 -12.60 2.99 18.26
N ALA A 61 -12.39 2.09 19.23
CA ALA A 61 -13.26 2.02 20.38
C ALA A 61 -13.27 3.39 21.08
N LYS A 62 -14.46 3.91 21.36
CA LYS A 62 -14.60 5.07 22.25
C LYS A 62 -14.19 4.56 23.64
N GLU A 63 -12.96 4.85 24.07
CA GLU A 63 -12.57 4.64 25.47
C GLU A 63 -13.65 5.33 26.33
N ARG A 64 -14.26 4.54 27.22
CA ARG A 64 -15.28 5.02 28.15
C ARG A 64 -14.62 5.71 29.33
#